data_AF-A0A923MJE4-F1
#
_entry.id   AF-A0A923MJE4-F1
#
_cell.length_a   1.000
_cell.length_b   1.000
_cell.length_c   1.000
_cell.angle_alpha   90.00
_cell.angle_beta   90.00
_cell.angle_gamma   90.00
#
_symmetry.space_group_name_H-M   'P 1'
#
loop_
_entity.id
_entity.type
_entity.pdbx_description
1 polymer ?
#
loop_
_entity_poly.entity_id
_entity_poly.type
_entity_poly.pdbx_seq_one_letter_code
_entity_poly.pdbx_strand_id
1 'polypeptide(L)'
;MVFAVMSTGFTFPWEKAAMHGEELPEGLSLPDQMAYTCLRNIYFLYYNKTISRDQAAAEKQRVRVQWERAASAVEFERKLSEHHARVIRETEAAKTACRKDPTAENALRLCNAIDGLPSPDMEGICCHE
;
A
#
# COMPACT_ATOMS: atom_id res chain seq x y z
N MET A 1 -30.29 -0.66 11.23
CA MET A 1 -30.59 -1.68 10.20
C MET A 1 -30.11 -1.34 8.78
N VAL A 2 -29.68 -0.10 8.46
CA VAL A 2 -29.26 0.28 7.08
C VAL A 2 -27.87 -0.24 6.69
N PHE A 3 -26.95 -0.38 7.66
CA PHE A 3 -25.58 -0.88 7.45
C PHE A 3 -25.50 -2.30 6.85
N ALA A 4 -26.39 -3.19 7.28
CA ALA A 4 -26.34 -4.60 6.91
C ALA A 4 -26.77 -4.86 5.45
N VAL A 5 -27.45 -3.90 4.83
CA VAL A 5 -28.23 -4.11 3.60
C VAL A 5 -27.44 -3.72 2.33
N MET A 6 -26.23 -3.13 2.50
CA MET A 6 -25.27 -2.75 1.44
C MET A 6 -23.91 -3.46 1.59
N SER A 7 -23.80 -4.46 2.46
CA SER A 7 -22.52 -5.04 2.84
C SER A 7 -22.08 -6.13 1.86
N THR A 8 -20.97 -5.90 1.16
CA THR A 8 -20.31 -6.89 0.30
C THR A 8 -19.30 -7.76 1.09
N GLY A 9 -19.51 -7.91 2.40
CA GLY A 9 -18.62 -8.63 3.33
C GLY A 9 -17.40 -7.84 3.79
N PHE A 10 -17.06 -6.74 3.10
CA PHE A 10 -15.99 -5.81 3.46
C PHE A 10 -16.57 -4.43 3.80
N THR A 11 -16.00 -3.76 4.80
CA THR A 11 -16.38 -2.42 5.23
C THR A 11 -15.12 -1.63 5.54
N PHE A 12 -15.02 -0.40 5.04
CA PHE A 12 -13.86 0.43 5.35
C PHE A 12 -13.91 0.86 6.83
N PRO A 13 -12.76 0.99 7.51
CA PRO A 13 -12.73 1.41 8.93
C PRO A 13 -13.45 2.74 9.19
N TRP A 14 -13.36 3.67 8.23
CA TRP A 14 -13.96 5.01 8.28
C TRP A 14 -15.31 5.11 7.55
N GLU A 15 -15.87 4.00 7.06
CA GLU A 15 -17.08 4.01 6.24
C GLU A 15 -18.29 4.60 6.98
N LYS A 16 -18.36 4.39 8.30
CA LYS A 16 -19.42 4.96 9.14
C LYS A 16 -19.38 6.48 9.22
N ALA A 17 -18.19 7.04 9.37
CA ALA A 17 -18.00 8.49 9.35
C ALA A 17 -18.38 9.07 7.97
N ALA A 18 -17.92 8.41 6.89
CA ALA A 18 -18.28 8.79 5.52
C ALA A 18 -19.80 8.74 5.30
N MET A 19 -20.48 7.70 5.80
CA MET A 19 -21.94 7.54 5.71
C MET A 19 -22.70 8.69 6.39
N HIS A 20 -22.19 9.20 7.53
CA HIS A 20 -22.81 10.33 8.22
C HIS A 20 -22.44 11.69 7.64
N GLY A 21 -21.57 11.74 6.62
CA GLY A 21 -21.11 13.01 6.07
C GLY A 21 -20.10 13.75 6.94
N GLU A 22 -19.42 13.05 7.85
CA GLU A 22 -18.41 13.64 8.73
C GLU A 22 -17.22 14.20 7.92
N GLU A 23 -16.42 15.04 8.57
CA GLU A 23 -15.19 15.61 7.99
C GLU A 23 -14.20 14.51 7.60
N LEU A 24 -13.34 14.80 6.61
CA LEU A 24 -12.32 13.86 6.17
C LEU A 24 -11.30 13.65 7.31
N PRO A 25 -11.09 12.41 7.80
CA PRO A 25 -10.12 12.18 8.86
C PRO A 25 -8.70 12.55 8.44
N GLU A 26 -7.96 13.16 9.37
CA GLU A 26 -6.53 13.46 9.16
C GLU A 26 -5.70 12.16 9.11
N GLY A 27 -4.54 12.23 8.43
CA GLY A 27 -3.57 11.13 8.38
C GLY A 27 -3.94 9.97 7.46
N LEU A 28 -5.08 10.03 6.75
CA LEU A 28 -5.44 9.02 5.74
C LEU A 28 -4.48 9.05 4.55
N SER A 29 -4.16 7.87 4.01
CA SER A 29 -3.45 7.74 2.74
C SER A 29 -4.27 8.34 1.60
N LEU A 30 -3.64 8.74 0.49
CA LEU A 30 -4.39 9.28 -0.67
C LEU A 30 -5.48 8.30 -1.18
N PRO A 31 -5.23 6.98 -1.34
CA PRO A 31 -6.29 6.03 -1.66
C PRO A 31 -7.46 6.05 -0.67
N ASP A 32 -7.18 6.13 0.64
CA ASP A 32 -8.22 6.19 1.67
C ASP A 32 -9.03 7.49 1.60
N GLN A 33 -8.37 8.64 1.38
CA GLN A 33 -9.05 9.92 1.23
C GLN A 33 -10.01 9.94 0.03
N MET A 34 -9.58 9.36 -1.09
CA MET A 34 -10.40 9.24 -2.29
C MET A 34 -11.59 8.33 -2.05
N ALA A 35 -11.36 7.15 -1.47
CA ALA A 35 -12.42 6.21 -1.15
C ALA A 35 -13.43 6.80 -0.15
N TYR A 36 -12.95 7.54 0.87
CA TYR A 36 -13.78 8.27 1.83
C TYR A 36 -14.73 9.24 1.14
N THR A 37 -14.16 10.09 0.29
CA THR A 37 -14.92 11.11 -0.42
C THR A 37 -15.96 10.49 -1.37
N CYS A 38 -15.58 9.42 -2.08
CA CYS A 38 -16.51 8.68 -2.94
C CYS A 38 -17.65 8.05 -2.13
N LEU A 39 -17.36 7.38 -1.02
CA LEU A 39 -18.41 6.77 -0.18
C LEU A 39 -19.34 7.82 0.42
N ARG A 40 -18.79 8.93 0.93
CA ARG A 40 -19.59 10.05 1.44
C ARG A 40 -20.57 10.57 0.38
N ASN A 41 -20.11 10.73 -0.86
CA ASN A 41 -20.95 11.13 -1.97
C ASN A 41 -22.02 10.08 -2.33
N ILE A 42 -21.66 8.80 -2.38
CA ILE A 42 -22.61 7.70 -2.66
C ILE A 42 -23.73 7.68 -1.61
N TYR A 43 -23.37 7.78 -0.33
CA TYR A 43 -24.36 7.84 0.76
C TYR A 43 -25.24 9.08 0.69
N PHE A 44 -24.66 10.25 0.40
CA PHE A 44 -25.41 11.48 0.19
C PHE A 44 -26.44 11.33 -0.95
N LEU A 45 -26.04 10.83 -2.11
CA LEU A 45 -26.93 10.62 -3.26
C LEU A 45 -28.03 9.59 -2.96
N TYR A 46 -27.69 8.51 -2.25
CA TYR A 46 -28.65 7.48 -1.86
C TYR A 46 -29.69 8.00 -0.85
N TYR A 47 -29.28 8.76 0.16
CA TYR A 47 -30.19 9.34 1.15
C TYR A 47 -31.10 10.40 0.55
N ASN A 48 -30.61 11.18 -0.41
CA ASN A 48 -31.41 12.12 -1.19
C ASN A 48 -32.27 11.47 -2.29
N LYS A 49 -32.29 10.13 -2.36
CA LYS A 49 -33.07 9.35 -3.34
C LYS A 49 -32.74 9.66 -4.80
N THR A 50 -31.55 10.21 -5.05
CA THR A 50 -31.05 10.51 -6.39
C THR A 50 -30.62 9.24 -7.12
N ILE A 51 -30.05 8.27 -6.38
CA ILE A 51 -29.67 6.95 -6.91
C ILE A 51 -30.40 5.84 -6.17
N SER A 52 -30.62 4.73 -6.88
CA SER A 52 -31.24 3.54 -6.28
C SER A 52 -30.28 2.84 -5.32
N ARG A 53 -30.84 1.93 -4.51
CA ARG A 53 -30.08 1.02 -3.66
C ARG A 53 -29.08 0.19 -4.48
N ASP A 54 -29.52 -0.41 -5.59
CA ASP A 54 -28.66 -1.28 -6.39
C ASP A 54 -27.55 -0.50 -7.08
N GLN A 55 -27.84 0.74 -7.49
CA GLN A 55 -26.82 1.64 -8.03
C GLN A 55 -25.77 2.02 -6.98
N ALA A 56 -26.20 2.39 -5.77
CA ALA A 56 -25.28 2.70 -4.68
C ALA A 56 -24.38 1.51 -4.32
N ALA A 57 -24.93 0.29 -4.27
CA ALA A 57 -24.18 -0.93 -4.03
C ALA A 57 -23.15 -1.21 -5.14
N ALA A 58 -23.55 -1.04 -6.41
CA ALA A 58 -22.66 -1.23 -7.55
C ALA A 58 -21.51 -0.21 -7.57
N GLU A 59 -21.79 1.07 -7.30
CA GLU A 59 -20.78 2.12 -7.23
C GLU A 59 -19.81 1.90 -6.07
N LYS A 60 -20.33 1.55 -4.87
CA LYS A 60 -19.51 1.18 -3.72
C LYS A 60 -18.56 0.01 -4.04
N GLN A 61 -19.04 -1.00 -4.75
CA GLN A 61 -18.21 -2.14 -5.14
C GLN A 61 -17.09 -1.72 -6.11
N ARG A 62 -17.37 -0.80 -7.05
CA ARG A 62 -16.32 -0.25 -7.93
C ARG A 62 -15.27 0.53 -7.14
N VAL A 63 -15.70 1.36 -6.17
CA VAL A 63 -14.79 2.10 -5.28
C VAL A 63 -13.88 1.14 -4.53
N ARG A 64 -14.42 0.06 -3.96
CA ARG A 64 -13.62 -0.97 -3.28
C ARG A 64 -12.54 -1.56 -4.18
N VAL A 65 -12.89 -2.00 -5.39
CA VAL A 65 -11.92 -2.61 -6.32
C VAL A 65 -10.83 -1.61 -6.72
N GLN A 66 -11.18 -0.34 -6.95
CA GLN A 66 -10.18 0.69 -7.30
C GLN A 66 -9.28 1.03 -6.12
N TRP A 67 -9.86 1.15 -4.92
CA TRP A 67 -9.09 1.35 -3.70
C TRP A 67 -8.11 0.20 -3.45
N GLU A 68 -8.55 -1.05 -3.58
CA GLU A 68 -7.69 -2.23 -3.34
C GLU A 68 -6.48 -2.24 -4.28
N ARG A 69 -6.68 -1.88 -5.55
CA ARG A 69 -5.59 -1.73 -6.53
C ARG A 69 -4.64 -0.59 -6.15
N ALA A 70 -5.19 0.58 -5.79
CA ALA A 70 -4.39 1.74 -5.44
C ALA A 70 -3.60 1.54 -4.13
N ALA A 71 -4.23 0.99 -3.10
CA ALA A 71 -3.60 0.67 -1.83
C ALA A 71 -2.49 -0.38 -2.01
N SER A 72 -2.74 -1.42 -2.81
CA SER A 72 -1.72 -2.43 -3.14
C SER A 72 -0.54 -1.83 -3.91
N ALA A 73 -0.80 -0.91 -4.85
CA ALA A 73 0.25 -0.24 -5.61
C ALA A 73 1.13 0.65 -4.71
N VAL A 74 0.53 1.45 -3.81
CA VAL A 74 1.27 2.28 -2.86
C VAL A 74 2.16 1.43 -1.95
N GLU A 75 1.63 0.33 -1.42
CA GLU A 75 2.39 -0.56 -0.55
C GLU A 75 3.52 -1.27 -1.31
N PHE A 76 3.27 -1.66 -2.56
CA PHE A 76 4.30 -2.24 -3.42
C PHE A 76 5.41 -1.24 -3.73
N GLU A 77 5.07 0.00 -4.10
CA GLU A 77 6.02 1.06 -4.35
C GLU A 77 6.87 1.38 -3.12
N ARG A 78 6.26 1.40 -1.92
CA ARG A 78 6.98 1.59 -0.65
C ARG A 78 8.03 0.50 -0.45
N LYS A 79 7.64 -0.77 -0.55
CA LYS A 79 8.56 -1.92 -0.41
C LYS A 79 9.66 -1.90 -1.46
N LEU A 80 9.33 -1.58 -2.70
CA LEU A 80 10.29 -1.49 -3.79
C LEU A 80 11.31 -0.37 -3.56
N SER A 81 10.84 0.79 -3.09
CA SER A 81 11.71 1.92 -2.74
C SER A 81 12.69 1.57 -1.62
N GLU A 82 12.20 0.93 -0.55
CA GLU A 82 13.03 0.47 0.57
C GLU A 82 14.07 -0.57 0.12
N HIS A 83 13.67 -1.52 -0.72
CA HIS A 83 14.56 -2.50 -1.31
C HIS A 83 15.65 -1.82 -2.16
N HIS A 84 15.27 -0.96 -3.12
CA HIS A 84 16.25 -0.26 -3.96
C HIS A 84 17.19 0.61 -3.15
N ALA A 85 16.69 1.34 -2.15
CA ALA A 85 17.52 2.16 -1.28
C ALA A 85 18.55 1.31 -0.53
N ARG A 86 18.18 0.10 -0.11
CA ARG A 86 19.11 -0.86 0.51
C ARG A 86 20.16 -1.34 -0.49
N VAL A 87 19.75 -1.83 -1.65
CA VAL A 87 20.65 -2.34 -2.71
C VAL A 87 21.68 -1.29 -3.11
N ILE A 88 21.26 -0.03 -3.30
CA ILE A 88 22.16 1.09 -3.64
C ILE A 88 23.22 1.29 -2.54
N ARG A 89 22.80 1.34 -1.27
CA ARG A 89 23.72 1.54 -0.14
C ARG A 89 24.72 0.39 -0.03
N GLU A 90 24.25 -0.85 -0.12
CA GLU A 90 25.08 -2.06 -0.02
C GLU A 90 26.06 -2.16 -1.19
N THR A 91 25.60 -1.85 -2.40
CA THR A 91 26.44 -1.83 -3.61
C THR A 91 27.55 -0.80 -3.48
N GLU A 92 27.25 0.43 -3.05
CA GLU A 92 28.28 1.46 -2.88
C GLU A 92 29.28 1.13 -1.77
N ALA A 93 28.83 0.48 -0.68
CA ALA A 93 29.71 -0.02 0.37
C ALA A 93 30.64 -1.13 -0.15
N ALA A 94 30.09 -2.16 -0.83
CA ALA A 94 30.85 -3.28 -1.38
C ALA A 94 31.84 -2.82 -2.46
N LYS A 95 31.44 -1.89 -3.31
CA LYS A 95 32.28 -1.26 -4.34
C LYS A 95 33.45 -0.50 -3.71
N THR A 96 33.20 0.21 -2.61
CA THR A 96 34.26 0.91 -1.87
C THR A 96 35.26 -0.09 -1.27
N ALA A 97 34.78 -1.19 -0.68
CA ALA A 97 35.63 -2.25 -0.14
C ALA A 97 36.49 -2.90 -1.24
N CYS A 98 35.87 -3.29 -2.36
CA CYS A 98 36.55 -3.92 -3.48
C CYS A 98 37.59 -3.00 -4.14
N ARG A 99 37.35 -1.68 -4.19
CA ARG A 99 38.34 -0.72 -4.72
C ARG A 99 39.55 -0.55 -3.82
N LYS A 100 39.35 -0.62 -2.49
CA LYS A 100 40.45 -0.53 -1.51
C LYS A 100 41.26 -1.82 -1.45
N ASP A 101 40.59 -2.97 -1.56
CA ASP A 101 41.19 -4.29 -1.47
C ASP A 101 40.52 -5.26 -2.47
N PRO A 102 41.06 -5.40 -3.70
CA PRO A 102 40.43 -6.13 -4.79
C PRO A 102 40.65 -7.65 -4.69
N THR A 103 40.10 -8.27 -3.65
CA THR A 103 40.09 -9.73 -3.47
C THR A 103 38.90 -10.38 -4.18
N ALA A 104 39.00 -11.68 -4.46
CA ALA A 104 37.88 -12.46 -5.01
C ALA A 104 36.64 -12.43 -4.09
N GLU A 105 36.87 -12.39 -2.78
CA GLU A 105 35.80 -12.29 -1.78
C GLU A 105 35.08 -10.93 -1.85
N ASN A 106 35.81 -9.83 -1.97
CA ASN A 106 35.21 -8.50 -2.12
C ASN A 106 34.52 -8.32 -3.47
N ALA A 107 35.04 -8.95 -4.54
CA ALA A 107 34.36 -9.00 -5.83
C ALA A 107 33.03 -9.77 -5.75
N LEU A 108 33.00 -10.93 -5.07
CA LEU A 108 31.77 -11.70 -4.87
C LEU A 108 30.74 -10.93 -4.02
N ARG A 109 31.19 -10.27 -2.94
CA ARG A 109 30.34 -9.38 -2.14
C ARG A 109 29.70 -8.28 -2.97
N LEU A 110 30.45 -7.69 -3.90
CA LEU A 110 29.93 -6.68 -4.82
C LEU A 110 28.87 -7.27 -5.77
N CYS A 111 29.11 -8.45 -6.36
CA CYS A 111 28.10 -9.12 -7.20
C CYS A 111 26.80 -9.38 -6.42
N ASN A 112 26.89 -9.96 -5.22
CA ASN A 112 25.73 -10.25 -4.38
C ASN A 112 24.94 -8.98 -4.02
N ALA A 113 25.64 -7.88 -3.71
CA ALA A 113 25.00 -6.61 -3.41
C ALA A 113 24.28 -6.01 -4.64
N ILE A 114 24.86 -6.12 -5.84
CA ILE A 114 24.22 -5.69 -7.09
C ILE A 114 22.97 -6.53 -7.39
N ASP A 115 23.03 -7.84 -7.14
CA ASP A 115 21.90 -8.75 -7.30
C ASP A 115 20.83 -8.57 -6.19
N GLY A 116 21.09 -7.72 -5.20
CA GLY A 116 20.20 -7.43 -4.09
C GLY A 116 20.01 -8.59 -3.12
N LEU A 117 20.97 -9.52 -3.09
CA LEU A 117 21.01 -10.62 -2.13
C LEU A 117 21.37 -10.10 -0.75
N PRO A 118 20.76 -10.64 0.33
CA PRO A 118 21.12 -10.24 1.68
C PRO A 118 22.59 -10.54 1.95
N SER A 119 23.25 -9.66 2.71
CA SER A 119 24.59 -9.97 3.22
C SER A 119 24.55 -11.25 4.06
N PRO A 120 25.61 -12.08 4.07
CA PRO A 120 25.65 -13.30 4.89
C PRO A 120 25.36 -13.05 6.38
N ASP A 121 25.61 -11.85 6.89
CA ASP A 121 25.32 -11.45 8.28
C ASP A 121 23.80 -11.25 8.55
N MET A 122 22.95 -11.26 7.52
CA MET A 122 21.50 -11.00 7.60
C MET A 122 20.63 -12.24 7.37
N GLU A 123 21.23 -13.41 7.07
CA GLU A 123 20.50 -14.66 6.83
C GLU A 123 19.67 -15.14 8.04
N GLY A 124 19.96 -14.64 9.25
CA GLY A 124 19.24 -15.00 10.48
C GLY A 124 17.98 -14.17 10.80
N ILE A 125 17.68 -13.10 10.05
CA ILE A 125 16.60 -12.15 10.42
C ILE A 125 15.35 -12.33 9.54
N CYS A 126 15.48 -12.86 8.32
CA CYS A 126 14.37 -12.94 7.36
C CYS A 126 13.45 -14.17 7.51
N CYS A 127 13.61 -14.98 8.57
CA CYS A 127 12.82 -16.19 8.78
C CYS A 127 11.64 -16.02 9.75
N HIS A 128 11.02 -14.85 9.85
CA HIS A 128 9.73 -14.71 10.53
C HIS A 128 8.93 -13.55 9.92
N GLU A 129 8.02 -13.88 8.99
CA GLU A 129 6.71 -13.24 8.80
C GLU A 129 5.85 -14.08 7.84
#